data_AF-L8FV06-F1
#
_entry.id   AF-L8FV06-F1
#
_cell.length_a   1.000
_cell.length_b   1.000
_cell.length_c   1.000
_cell.angle_alpha   90.00
_cell.angle_beta   90.00
_cell.angle_gamma   90.00
#
_symmetry.space_group_name_H-M   'P 1'
#
loop_
_entity.id
_entity.type
_entity.pdbx_description
1 polymer ?
#
loop_
_entity_poly.entity_id
_entity_poly.type
_entity_poly.pdbx_seq_one_letter_code
_entity_poly.pdbx_strand_id
1 'polypeptide(L)'
;MPKEKSINPAQAQRKAEKAKAAKKGKAEAATRRTEKLSRRNPERLQTQLSSLLAVESSGTKLTAHEVRLKEELEKDLKAVRKARETLGDKAPAFGRGGGDREGGRDGGRGGVLGKRRRDGGKGGEESDSDVPEEVAGVPMPRDTPPPIPKEVLDKWYQARRDKWAANNPQQAGRGGEGSSANAMPLGANAREVGRCGEKEEEVRLGI
;
A
#
# COMPACT_ATOMS: atom_id res chain seq x y z
N MET A 1 -17.98 57.37 18.19
CA MET A 1 -18.79 57.02 17.00
C MET A 1 -17.87 56.46 15.92
N PRO A 2 -17.96 55.18 15.57
CA PRO A 2 -17.10 54.60 14.56
C PRO A 2 -17.48 55.18 13.18
N LYS A 3 -16.59 56.02 12.62
CA LYS A 3 -16.73 56.62 11.30
C LYS A 3 -16.97 55.52 10.27
N GLU A 4 -18.10 55.61 9.56
CA GLU A 4 -18.48 54.74 8.46
C GLU A 4 -17.37 54.82 7.40
N LYS A 5 -16.54 53.78 7.33
CA LYS A 5 -15.53 53.69 6.28
C LYS A 5 -16.30 53.46 4.99
N SER A 6 -16.40 54.51 4.14
CA SER A 6 -16.85 54.37 2.76
C SER A 6 -15.93 53.35 2.08
N ILE A 7 -16.40 52.11 1.95
CA ILE A 7 -15.63 51.06 1.33
C ILE A 7 -15.52 51.45 -0.15
N ASN A 8 -14.29 51.68 -0.61
CA ASN A 8 -13.99 51.90 -2.01
C ASN A 8 -14.74 50.84 -2.86
N PRO A 9 -15.56 51.24 -3.84
CA PRO A 9 -16.44 50.33 -4.59
C PRO A 9 -15.68 49.15 -5.20
N ALA A 10 -14.43 49.34 -5.62
CA ALA A 10 -13.58 48.26 -6.13
C ALA A 10 -13.20 47.23 -5.05
N GLN A 11 -12.99 47.67 -3.80
CA GLN A 11 -12.74 46.77 -2.67
C GLN A 11 -14.02 46.03 -2.24
N ALA A 12 -15.19 46.67 -2.33
CA ALA A 12 -16.47 46.01 -2.08
C ALA A 12 -16.72 44.89 -3.10
N GLN A 13 -16.43 45.14 -4.38
CA GLN A 13 -16.51 44.13 -5.44
C GLN A 13 -15.55 42.95 -5.20
N ARG A 14 -14.26 43.22 -4.93
CA ARG A 14 -13.29 42.14 -4.63
C ARG A 14 -13.66 41.33 -3.39
N LYS A 15 -14.18 41.98 -2.33
CA LYS A 15 -14.67 41.28 -1.13
C LYS A 15 -15.90 40.42 -1.44
N ALA A 16 -16.83 40.93 -2.25
CA ALA A 16 -17.99 40.18 -2.69
C ALA A 16 -17.60 38.98 -3.57
N GLU A 17 -16.66 39.14 -4.50
CA GLU A 17 -16.11 38.05 -5.32
C GLU A 17 -15.41 36.99 -4.48
N LYS A 18 -14.57 37.40 -3.52
CA LYS A 18 -13.92 36.46 -2.59
C LYS A 18 -14.94 35.73 -1.71
N ALA A 19 -15.99 36.40 -1.25
CA ALA A 19 -17.07 35.75 -0.50
C ALA A 19 -17.85 34.75 -1.37
N LYS A 20 -18.14 35.10 -2.64
CA LYS A 20 -18.76 34.20 -3.61
C LYS A 20 -17.87 32.99 -3.90
N ALA A 21 -16.57 33.21 -4.11
CA ALA A 21 -15.58 32.14 -4.32
C ALA A 21 -15.46 31.23 -3.09
N ALA A 22 -15.42 31.80 -1.89
CA ALA A 22 -15.40 31.01 -0.65
C ALA A 22 -16.68 30.21 -0.44
N LYS A 23 -17.85 30.79 -0.77
CA LYS A 23 -19.13 30.07 -0.73
C LYS A 23 -19.14 28.92 -1.73
N LYS A 24 -18.64 29.14 -2.96
CA LYS A 24 -18.47 28.11 -3.99
C LYS A 24 -17.53 26.99 -3.53
N GLY A 25 -16.35 27.34 -3.00
CA GLY A 25 -15.39 26.34 -2.50
C GLY A 25 -15.93 25.52 -1.32
N LYS A 26 -16.68 26.14 -0.40
CA LYS A 26 -17.36 25.43 0.70
C LYS A 26 -18.46 24.50 0.19
N ALA A 27 -19.24 24.94 -0.79
CA ALA A 27 -20.27 24.12 -1.43
C ALA A 27 -19.64 22.91 -2.15
N GLU A 28 -18.56 23.12 -2.92
CA GLU A 28 -17.83 22.03 -3.59
C GLU A 28 -17.24 21.04 -2.58
N ALA A 29 -16.61 21.52 -1.50
CA ALA A 29 -16.10 20.66 -0.43
C ALA A 29 -17.22 19.84 0.23
N ALA A 30 -18.39 20.45 0.45
CA ALA A 30 -19.56 19.76 0.98
C ALA A 30 -20.05 18.67 0.00
N THR A 31 -20.13 18.97 -1.30
CA THR A 31 -20.52 17.98 -2.33
C THR A 31 -19.53 16.81 -2.42
N ARG A 32 -18.22 17.07 -2.37
CA ARG A 32 -17.20 16.01 -2.32
C ARG A 32 -17.35 15.14 -1.08
N ARG A 33 -17.72 15.73 0.05
CA ARG A 33 -17.96 15.01 1.30
C ARG A 33 -19.23 14.16 1.20
N THR A 34 -20.34 14.69 0.68
CA THR A 34 -21.59 13.91 0.51
C THR A 34 -21.39 12.77 -0.49
N GLU A 35 -20.71 13.01 -1.60
CA GLU A 35 -20.32 11.96 -2.56
C GLU A 35 -19.47 10.86 -1.89
N LYS A 36 -18.43 11.24 -1.14
CA LYS A 36 -17.59 10.27 -0.43
C LYS A 36 -18.37 9.47 0.61
N LEU A 37 -19.29 10.10 1.33
CA LEU A 37 -20.14 9.42 2.31
C LEU A 37 -21.13 8.48 1.62
N SER A 38 -21.75 8.87 0.50
CA SER A 38 -22.69 8.03 -0.22
C SER A 38 -22.06 6.74 -0.79
N ARG A 39 -20.76 6.78 -1.10
CA ARG A 39 -19.95 5.63 -1.51
C ARG A 39 -19.68 4.63 -0.39
N ARG A 40 -19.99 4.95 0.87
CA ARG A 40 -19.92 3.98 1.97
C ARG A 40 -21.17 3.09 1.94
N ASN A 41 -20.98 1.79 2.23
CA ASN A 41 -22.07 0.82 2.20
C ASN A 41 -22.87 0.86 3.53
N PRO A 42 -24.16 1.27 3.52
CA PRO A 42 -24.98 1.36 4.71
C PRO A 42 -25.29 -0.01 5.32
N GLU A 43 -25.37 -1.06 4.52
CA GLU A 43 -25.65 -2.43 4.99
C GLU A 43 -24.48 -2.95 5.82
N ARG A 44 -23.24 -2.69 5.36
CA ARG A 44 -22.04 -3.09 6.10
C ARG A 44 -21.95 -2.40 7.47
N LEU A 45 -22.30 -1.11 7.53
CA LEU A 45 -22.34 -0.36 8.79
C LEU A 45 -23.42 -0.91 9.73
N GLN A 46 -24.59 -1.30 9.19
CA GLN A 46 -25.65 -1.94 9.96
C GLN A 46 -25.20 -3.30 10.52
N THR A 47 -24.53 -4.14 9.75
CA THR A 47 -24.01 -5.43 10.22
C THR A 47 -22.99 -5.27 11.35
N GLN A 48 -22.11 -4.27 11.26
CA GLN A 48 -21.13 -3.97 12.31
C GLN A 48 -21.84 -3.51 13.60
N LEU A 49 -22.84 -2.64 13.46
CA LEU A 49 -23.63 -2.17 14.59
C LEU A 49 -24.42 -3.32 15.23
N SER A 50 -25.07 -4.17 14.44
CA SER A 50 -25.79 -5.34 14.96
C SER A 50 -24.85 -6.33 15.64
N SER A 51 -23.62 -6.50 15.14
CA SER A 51 -22.61 -7.33 15.79
C SER A 51 -22.20 -6.77 17.16
N LEU A 52 -21.99 -5.46 17.27
CA LEU A 52 -21.65 -4.83 18.55
C LEU A 52 -22.82 -4.84 19.53
N LEU A 53 -24.04 -4.61 19.05
CA LEU A 53 -25.25 -4.74 19.86
C LEU A 53 -25.48 -6.19 20.31
N ALA A 54 -25.16 -7.17 19.47
CA ALA A 54 -25.24 -8.59 19.84
C ALA A 54 -24.28 -8.89 21.00
N VAL A 55 -23.03 -8.41 20.93
CA VAL A 55 -22.04 -8.53 22.01
C VAL A 55 -22.49 -7.80 23.30
N GLU A 56 -23.11 -6.64 23.16
CA GLU A 56 -23.68 -5.92 24.32
C GLU A 56 -24.86 -6.70 24.93
N SER A 57 -25.73 -7.27 24.09
CA SER A 57 -26.89 -8.06 24.51
C SER A 57 -26.53 -9.41 25.12
N SER A 58 -25.40 -10.00 24.71
CA SER A 58 -24.86 -11.23 25.32
C SER A 58 -24.26 -10.99 26.71
N GLY A 59 -24.36 -9.77 27.25
CA GLY A 59 -23.92 -9.43 28.61
C GLY A 59 -22.40 -9.24 28.75
N THR A 60 -21.65 -9.36 27.66
CA THR A 60 -20.23 -9.05 27.63
C THR A 60 -20.04 -7.53 27.55
N LYS A 61 -19.31 -6.97 28.52
CA LYS A 61 -19.02 -5.53 28.57
C LYS A 61 -18.18 -5.14 27.36
N LEU A 62 -18.67 -4.18 26.58
CA LEU A 62 -17.91 -3.60 25.47
C LEU A 62 -16.65 -2.91 26.00
N THR A 63 -15.55 -3.06 25.26
CA THR A 63 -14.31 -2.33 25.52
C THR A 63 -14.51 -0.83 25.25
N ALA A 64 -13.67 0.02 25.85
CA ALA A 64 -13.73 1.47 25.62
C ALA A 64 -13.58 1.84 24.13
N HIS A 65 -12.85 1.03 23.36
CA HIS A 65 -12.73 1.17 21.92
C HIS A 65 -14.05 0.82 21.20
N GLU A 66 -14.71 -0.27 21.57
CA GLU A 66 -15.98 -0.70 20.96
C GLU A 66 -17.13 0.26 21.25
N VAL A 67 -17.16 0.89 22.43
CA VAL A 67 -18.15 1.94 22.75
C VAL A 67 -17.97 3.14 21.81
N ARG A 68 -16.72 3.62 21.63
CA ARG A 68 -16.42 4.69 20.68
C ARG A 68 -16.79 4.28 19.25
N LEU A 69 -16.46 3.05 18.87
CA LEU A 69 -16.77 2.52 17.54
C LEU A 69 -18.28 2.44 17.30
N LYS A 70 -19.07 2.02 18.30
CA LYS A 70 -20.54 2.01 18.24
C LYS A 70 -21.08 3.42 17.98
N GLU A 71 -20.63 4.41 18.74
CA GLU A 71 -21.06 5.81 18.55
C GLU A 71 -20.66 6.36 17.17
N GLU A 72 -19.46 6.04 16.70
CA GLU A 72 -18.97 6.44 15.38
C GLU A 72 -19.80 5.79 14.26
N LEU A 73 -20.10 4.50 14.37
CA LEU A 73 -20.91 3.76 13.39
C LEU A 73 -22.35 4.29 13.34
N GLU A 74 -22.95 4.65 14.48
CA GLU A 74 -24.28 5.28 14.52
C GLU A 74 -24.30 6.65 13.81
N LYS A 75 -23.27 7.47 14.04
CA LYS A 75 -23.12 8.78 13.38
C LYS A 75 -22.89 8.62 11.88
N ASP A 76 -22.04 7.68 11.50
CA ASP A 76 -21.72 7.40 10.10
C ASP A 76 -22.92 6.85 9.34
N LEU A 77 -23.70 5.95 9.94
CA LEU A 77 -24.91 5.40 9.31
C LEU A 77 -25.94 6.52 9.04
N LYS A 78 -26.18 7.41 10.00
CA LYS A 78 -27.05 8.59 9.83
C LYS A 78 -26.52 9.52 8.73
N ALA A 79 -25.21 9.77 8.71
CA ALA A 79 -24.57 10.63 7.71
C ALA A 79 -24.63 10.02 6.30
N VAL A 80 -24.46 8.71 6.16
CA VAL A 80 -24.52 7.99 4.88
C VAL A 80 -25.95 7.97 4.34
N ARG A 81 -26.97 7.71 5.19
CA ARG A 81 -28.38 7.78 4.77
C ARG A 81 -28.75 9.17 4.27
N LYS A 82 -28.40 10.21 5.04
CA LYS A 82 -28.61 11.61 4.64
C LYS A 82 -27.86 11.96 3.35
N ALA A 83 -26.61 11.54 3.20
CA ALA A 83 -25.83 11.80 1.98
C ALA A 83 -26.44 11.11 0.75
N ARG A 84 -26.97 9.89 0.90
CA ARG A 84 -27.68 9.19 -0.16
C ARG A 84 -29.00 9.85 -0.52
N GLU A 85 -29.78 10.28 0.46
CA GLU A 85 -30.99 11.08 0.23
C GLU A 85 -30.68 12.36 -0.55
N THR A 86 -29.59 13.06 -0.20
CA THR A 86 -29.17 14.27 -0.94
C THR A 86 -28.71 14.01 -2.37
N LEU A 87 -28.20 12.81 -2.65
CA LEU A 87 -27.76 12.41 -4.00
C LEU A 87 -28.88 11.72 -4.80
N GLY A 88 -29.92 11.23 -4.12
CA GLY A 88 -31.04 10.49 -4.71
C GLY A 88 -30.55 9.30 -5.55
N ASP A 89 -31.06 9.22 -6.77
CA ASP A 89 -30.75 8.15 -7.74
C ASP A 89 -29.31 8.17 -8.26
N LYS A 90 -28.53 9.23 -7.97
CA LYS A 90 -27.10 9.29 -8.30
C LYS A 90 -26.22 8.56 -7.29
N ALA A 91 -26.79 8.09 -6.17
CA ALA A 91 -26.04 7.35 -5.18
C ALA A 91 -25.62 5.98 -5.74
N PRO A 92 -24.37 5.54 -5.51
CA PRO A 92 -23.93 4.22 -5.93
C PRO A 92 -24.81 3.12 -5.31
N ALA A 93 -25.34 2.24 -6.16
CA ALA A 93 -26.05 1.05 -5.74
C ALA A 93 -25.04 -0.02 -5.26
N PHE A 94 -25.36 -0.68 -4.14
CA PHE A 94 -24.55 -1.78 -3.61
C PHE A 94 -25.36 -3.06 -3.80
N GLY A 95 -25.26 -3.67 -4.98
CA GLY A 95 -25.98 -4.89 -5.31
C GLY A 95 -25.52 -6.09 -4.47
N ARG A 96 -26.48 -6.93 -4.02
CA ARG A 96 -26.23 -8.22 -3.39
C ARG A 96 -26.04 -9.28 -4.48
N GLY A 97 -24.87 -9.32 -5.11
CA GLY A 97 -24.50 -10.37 -6.07
C GLY A 97 -24.22 -9.85 -7.47
N GLY A 98 -22.98 -10.06 -7.93
CA GLY A 98 -22.58 -10.19 -9.33
C GLY A 98 -23.06 -9.16 -10.36
N GLY A 99 -22.14 -8.28 -10.76
CA GLY A 99 -22.01 -7.90 -12.17
C GLY A 99 -22.89 -6.78 -12.70
N ASP A 100 -22.43 -5.53 -12.52
CA ASP A 100 -22.66 -4.45 -13.48
C ASP A 100 -21.31 -4.03 -14.04
N ARG A 101 -20.76 -4.91 -14.88
CA ARG A 101 -19.77 -4.57 -15.91
C ARG A 101 -20.54 -4.17 -17.17
N GLU A 102 -21.13 -2.99 -17.20
CA GLU A 102 -21.53 -2.26 -18.41
C GLU A 102 -22.13 -0.90 -17.96
N GLY A 103 -21.78 0.27 -18.48
CA GLY A 103 -20.87 0.62 -19.55
C GLY A 103 -20.24 1.98 -19.27
N GLY A 104 -18.93 1.96 -19.04
CA GLY A 104 -18.02 3.09 -19.20
C GLY A 104 -16.97 2.68 -20.22
N ARG A 105 -17.31 2.90 -21.48
CA ARG A 105 -16.60 2.53 -22.71
C ARG A 105 -15.20 3.16 -22.76
N ASP A 106 -14.21 2.47 -22.20
CA ASP A 106 -12.80 2.63 -22.55
C ASP A 106 -12.11 1.26 -22.47
N GLY A 107 -12.54 0.39 -23.39
CA GLY A 107 -11.87 -0.88 -23.65
C GLY A 107 -10.64 -0.64 -24.50
N GLY A 108 -9.46 -0.77 -23.89
CA GLY A 108 -8.23 -0.96 -24.64
C GLY A 108 -7.01 -0.46 -23.88
N ARG A 109 -6.11 -1.39 -23.51
CA ARG A 109 -4.80 -1.19 -22.84
C ARG A 109 -4.95 -1.16 -21.32
N GLY A 110 -4.83 -2.29 -20.62
CA GLY A 110 -3.54 -2.98 -20.56
C GLY A 110 -2.55 -2.11 -19.78
N GLY A 111 -2.72 -2.01 -18.46
CA GLY A 111 -1.93 -1.09 -17.65
C GLY A 111 -2.16 -1.25 -16.16
N VAL A 112 -1.91 -2.45 -15.63
CA VAL A 112 -1.62 -2.62 -14.20
C VAL A 112 -0.48 -1.65 -13.86
N LEU A 113 -0.81 -0.53 -13.23
CA LEU A 113 0.09 0.54 -12.76
C LEU A 113 1.04 0.06 -11.64
N GLY A 114 1.65 -1.10 -11.80
CA GLY A 114 2.52 -1.70 -10.78
C GLY A 114 3.54 -2.72 -11.30
N LYS A 115 3.43 -3.17 -12.56
CA LYS A 115 4.49 -3.96 -13.19
C LYS A 115 5.34 -3.02 -14.03
N ARG A 116 6.14 -2.18 -13.37
CA ARG A 116 7.36 -1.69 -14.03
C ARG A 116 8.16 -2.94 -14.34
N ARG A 117 8.17 -3.35 -15.61
CA ARG A 117 9.05 -4.42 -16.07
C ARG A 117 10.46 -3.98 -15.75
N ARG A 118 11.13 -4.73 -14.87
CA ARG A 118 12.58 -4.70 -14.74
C ARG A 118 13.16 -5.55 -15.88
N ASP A 119 12.77 -5.24 -17.11
CA ASP A 119 13.33 -5.85 -18.31
C ASP A 119 14.00 -4.69 -19.05
N GLY A 120 15.30 -4.52 -18.82
CA GLY A 120 16.09 -3.44 -19.41
C GLY A 120 17.38 -3.08 -18.67
N GLY A 121 17.79 -3.82 -17.65
CA GLY A 121 19.05 -3.56 -16.95
C GLY A 121 19.63 -4.87 -16.44
N LYS A 122 20.55 -5.41 -17.23
CA LYS A 122 21.49 -6.48 -16.91
C LYS A 122 22.01 -6.29 -15.47
N GLY A 123 22.00 -7.37 -14.70
CA GLY A 123 22.54 -7.34 -13.34
C GLY A 123 23.99 -6.89 -13.31
N GLY A 124 24.34 -6.12 -12.28
CA GLY A 124 25.68 -6.07 -11.70
C GLY A 124 26.78 -5.62 -12.64
N GLU A 125 26.78 -4.33 -12.99
CA GLU A 125 27.96 -3.55 -13.43
C GLU A 125 27.47 -2.09 -13.54
N GLU A 126 27.17 -1.47 -12.39
CA GLU A 126 27.04 0.00 -12.34
C GLU A 126 28.46 0.54 -12.47
N SER A 127 28.80 0.87 -13.72
CA SER A 127 30.06 1.49 -14.08
C SER A 127 30.21 2.77 -13.27
N ASP A 128 31.35 2.92 -12.59
CA ASP A 128 31.82 4.05 -11.76
C ASP A 128 31.91 5.39 -12.55
N SER A 129 31.24 5.48 -13.70
CA SER A 129 31.42 6.47 -14.75
C SER A 129 30.36 7.57 -14.79
N ASP A 130 29.28 7.49 -14.00
CA ASP A 130 28.25 8.53 -13.92
C ASP A 130 28.54 9.60 -12.83
N VAL A 131 29.63 9.43 -12.08
CA VAL A 131 30.08 10.37 -11.04
C VAL A 131 31.36 11.08 -11.53
N PRO A 132 31.39 12.43 -11.60
CA PRO A 132 32.62 13.15 -11.94
C PRO A 132 33.79 12.75 -11.02
N GLU A 133 35.02 12.67 -11.56
CA GLU A 133 36.21 12.22 -10.82
C GLU A 133 36.45 13.03 -9.52
N GLU A 134 36.10 14.32 -9.52
CA GLU A 134 36.16 15.20 -8.34
C GLU A 134 35.24 14.74 -7.20
N VAL A 135 34.08 14.17 -7.53
CA VAL A 135 33.09 13.66 -6.57
C VAL A 135 33.45 12.24 -6.12
N ALA A 136 34.01 11.42 -7.02
CA ALA A 136 34.48 10.07 -6.70
C ALA A 136 35.65 10.06 -5.70
N GLY A 137 36.47 11.12 -5.69
CA GLY A 137 37.58 11.30 -4.75
C GLY A 137 37.17 11.77 -3.35
N VAL A 138 35.91 12.13 -3.12
CA VAL A 138 35.44 12.55 -1.79
C VAL A 138 35.44 11.34 -0.85
N PRO A 139 36.21 11.35 0.25
CA PRO A 139 36.26 10.22 1.17
C PRO A 139 34.90 10.04 1.86
N MET A 140 34.46 8.79 1.97
CA MET A 140 33.28 8.45 2.77
C MET A 140 33.46 8.94 4.21
N PRO A 141 32.38 9.42 4.86
CA PRO A 141 32.41 9.72 6.29
C PRO A 141 32.99 8.54 7.07
N ARG A 142 33.87 8.84 8.05
CA ARG A 142 34.54 7.82 8.88
C ARG A 142 33.56 6.89 9.62
N ASP A 143 32.32 7.33 9.76
CA ASP A 143 31.23 6.60 10.42
C ASP A 143 30.39 5.74 9.46
N THR A 144 30.76 5.60 8.18
CA THR A 144 30.08 4.64 7.31
C THR A 144 30.50 3.23 7.70
N PRO A 145 29.59 2.43 8.29
CA PRO A 145 29.94 1.07 8.70
C PRO A 145 30.34 0.24 7.47
N PRO A 146 31.22 -0.76 7.64
CA PRO A 146 31.53 -1.67 6.55
C PRO A 146 30.25 -2.39 6.07
N PRO A 147 30.20 -2.80 4.80
CA PRO A 147 29.05 -3.54 4.29
C PRO A 147 28.83 -4.81 5.12
N ILE A 148 27.55 -5.14 5.38
CA ILE A 148 27.17 -6.32 6.14
C ILE A 148 27.66 -7.58 5.39
N PRO A 149 28.37 -8.51 6.05
CA PRO A 149 28.84 -9.73 5.41
C PRO A 149 27.66 -10.55 4.87
N LYS A 150 27.84 -11.12 3.67
CA LYS A 150 26.78 -11.85 2.94
C LYS A 150 26.18 -12.99 3.76
N GLU A 151 27.00 -13.70 4.55
CA GLU A 151 26.54 -14.80 5.40
C GLU A 151 25.51 -14.37 6.45
N VAL A 152 25.63 -13.15 6.99
CA VAL A 152 24.68 -12.60 7.96
C VAL A 152 23.38 -12.23 7.27
N LEU A 153 23.46 -11.66 6.06
CA LEU A 153 22.29 -11.39 5.24
C LEU A 153 21.56 -12.68 4.86
N ASP A 154 22.30 -13.72 4.46
CA ASP A 154 21.74 -15.02 4.06
C ASP A 154 21.00 -15.67 5.23
N LYS A 155 21.58 -15.69 6.44
CA LYS A 155 20.91 -16.16 7.67
C LYS A 155 19.65 -15.35 7.98
N TRP A 156 19.70 -14.02 7.83
CA TRP A 156 18.55 -13.15 8.06
C TRP A 156 17.41 -13.42 7.07
N TYR A 157 17.74 -13.57 5.78
CA TYR A 157 16.78 -13.90 4.74
C TYR A 157 16.22 -15.32 4.91
N GLN A 158 17.02 -16.29 5.33
CA GLN A 158 16.56 -17.65 5.66
C GLN A 158 15.54 -17.63 6.81
N ALA A 159 15.89 -17.04 7.96
CA ALA A 159 14.98 -16.95 9.09
C ALA A 159 13.68 -16.19 8.76
N ARG A 160 13.77 -15.17 7.91
CA ARG A 160 12.60 -14.44 7.40
C ARG A 160 11.71 -15.33 6.52
N ARG A 161 12.29 -16.20 5.70
CA ARG A 161 11.55 -17.16 4.87
C ARG A 161 10.90 -18.25 5.70
N ASP A 162 11.61 -18.80 6.68
CA ASP A 162 11.07 -19.84 7.58
C ASP A 162 9.84 -19.30 8.33
N LYS A 163 9.93 -18.07 8.83
CA LYS A 163 8.79 -17.39 9.47
C LYS A 163 7.63 -17.15 8.50
N TRP A 164 7.91 -16.84 7.24
CA TRP A 164 6.87 -16.64 6.23
C TRP A 164 6.20 -17.97 5.83
N ALA A 165 6.99 -19.04 5.68
CA ALA A 165 6.52 -20.39 5.36
C ALA A 165 5.67 -20.98 6.50
N ALA A 166 6.08 -20.79 7.75
CA ALA A 166 5.31 -21.20 8.93
C ALA A 166 3.92 -20.54 8.99
N ASN A 167 3.82 -19.27 8.56
CA ASN A 167 2.56 -18.53 8.53
C ASN A 167 1.71 -18.81 7.26
N ASN A 168 2.28 -19.43 6.22
CA ASN A 168 1.62 -19.70 4.94
C ASN A 168 1.89 -21.13 4.43
N PRO A 169 1.52 -22.17 5.19
CA PRO A 169 1.83 -23.57 4.85
C PRO A 169 1.21 -24.01 3.51
N GLN A 170 0.08 -23.39 3.13
CA GLN A 170 -0.64 -23.69 1.88
C GLN A 170 0.03 -23.09 0.63
N GLN A 171 0.93 -22.12 0.79
CA GLN A 171 1.77 -21.56 -0.28
C GLN A 171 3.17 -22.17 -0.31
N ALA A 172 3.63 -22.78 0.79
CA ALA A 172 4.94 -23.43 0.86
C ALA A 172 5.07 -24.67 -0.05
N GLY A 173 3.97 -25.37 -0.34
CA GLY A 173 3.94 -26.57 -1.19
C GLY A 173 3.67 -26.32 -2.68
N ARG A 174 3.33 -25.09 -3.09
CA ARG A 174 3.22 -24.72 -4.51
C ARG A 174 4.57 -24.20 -4.97
N GLY A 175 5.41 -25.11 -5.46
CA GLY A 175 6.72 -24.77 -5.99
C GLY A 175 6.66 -23.59 -6.97
N GLY A 176 7.43 -22.54 -6.67
CA GLY A 176 8.07 -21.71 -7.68
C GLY A 176 7.23 -20.75 -8.55
N GLU A 177 5.90 -20.65 -8.43
CA GLU A 177 5.10 -19.79 -9.31
C GLU A 177 4.90 -18.35 -8.81
N GLY A 178 5.83 -17.83 -8.01
CA GLY A 178 5.76 -16.47 -7.47
C GLY A 178 7.05 -15.70 -7.67
N SER A 179 7.00 -14.56 -8.37
CA SER A 179 8.12 -13.62 -8.54
C SER A 179 8.52 -12.89 -7.24
N SER A 180 8.23 -13.46 -6.08
CA SER A 180 8.56 -12.85 -4.79
C SER A 180 9.99 -13.23 -4.40
N ALA A 181 10.77 -12.27 -3.92
CA ALA A 181 12.12 -12.51 -3.40
C ALA A 181 12.16 -13.57 -2.27
N ASN A 182 11.01 -13.82 -1.64
CA ASN A 182 10.83 -14.82 -0.59
C ASN A 182 10.61 -16.25 -1.14
N ALA A 183 10.44 -16.44 -2.45
CA ALA A 183 10.12 -17.71 -3.08
C ALA A 183 11.29 -18.35 -3.86
N MET A 184 12.34 -17.59 -4.24
CA MET A 184 13.52 -18.14 -4.95
C MET A 184 14.53 -18.76 -3.98
N PRO A 185 14.82 -20.08 -4.01
CA PRO A 185 15.82 -20.64 -3.11
C PRO A 185 17.15 -19.91 -3.31
N LEU A 186 17.82 -19.53 -2.22
CA LEU A 186 19.25 -19.18 -2.32
C LEU A 186 19.91 -20.48 -2.78
N GLY A 187 20.35 -20.52 -4.04
CA GLY A 187 21.03 -21.66 -4.61
C GLY A 187 22.10 -22.14 -3.63
N ALA A 188 22.25 -23.45 -3.49
CA ALA A 188 23.15 -24.09 -2.55
C ALA A 188 24.60 -23.69 -2.82
N ASN A 189 24.99 -22.49 -2.37
CA ASN A 189 26.36 -22.05 -2.27
C ASN A 189 26.93 -22.52 -0.93
N ALA A 190 26.72 -23.81 -0.63
CA ALA A 190 27.69 -24.52 0.18
C ALA A 190 28.94 -24.55 -0.69
N ARG A 191 29.84 -23.58 -0.47
CA ARG A 191 31.19 -23.60 -1.02
C ARG A 191 31.90 -24.78 -0.37
N GLU A 192 31.61 -25.99 -0.84
CA GLU A 192 32.54 -27.11 -0.71
C GLU A 192 33.80 -26.65 -1.43
N VAL A 193 34.79 -26.25 -0.65
CA VAL A 193 36.16 -26.09 -1.12
C VAL A 193 36.62 -27.52 -1.44
N GLY A 194 36.32 -27.95 -2.67
CA GLY A 194 36.67 -29.26 -3.18
C GLY A 194 38.18 -29.46 -3.14
N ARG A 195 38.61 -30.41 -2.31
CA ARG A 195 39.94 -31.02 -2.38
C ARG A 195 40.03 -31.76 -3.71
N CYS A 196 40.66 -31.14 -4.70
CA CYS A 196 41.03 -31.70 -5.99
C CYS A 196 42.55 -31.50 -6.10
N GLY A 197 43.42 -32.49 -6.32
CA GLY A 197 43.29 -33.94 -6.36
C GLY A 197 44.71 -34.50 -6.46
N GLU A 198 44.99 -35.65 -5.87
CA GLU A 198 46.15 -36.49 -6.18
C GLU A 198 45.70 -37.95 -6.02
N LYS A 199 45.47 -38.61 -7.16
CA LYS A 199 45.55 -40.07 -7.27
C LYS A 199 46.73 -40.31 -8.19
N GLU A 200 47.89 -40.59 -7.60
CA GLU A 200 49.03 -41.09 -8.36
C GLU A 200 48.73 -42.49 -8.88
N GLU A 201 49.09 -42.68 -10.15
CA GLU A 201 48.98 -43.89 -10.94
C GLU A 201 49.72 -45.09 -10.33
N GLU A 202 49.02 -46.22 -10.20
CA GLU A 202 49.65 -47.52 -10.07
C GLU A 202 49.80 -48.12 -11.48
N VAL A 203 50.91 -47.81 -12.16
CA VAL A 203 51.30 -48.50 -13.40
C VAL A 203 51.98 -49.81 -13.06
N ARG A 204 51.22 -50.86 -13.36
CA ARG A 204 51.60 -52.27 -13.42
C ARG A 204 52.72 -52.47 -14.46
N LEU A 205 53.96 -52.68 -14.01
CA LEU A 205 55.01 -53.29 -14.82
C LEU A 205 55.40 -54.63 -14.17
N GLY A 206 55.02 -55.72 -14.82
CA GLY A 206 55.70 -57.00 -14.63
C GLY A 206 56.86 -57.09 -15.60
N ILE A 207 58.06 -57.37 -15.08
CA ILE A 207 58.88 -58.57 -15.29
C ILE A 207 59.59 -58.82 -13.95
#